data_AF-A0A090QD18-F1
#
_entry.id   AF-A0A090QD18-F1
#
_cell.length_a   1.000
_cell.length_b   1.000
_cell.length_c   1.000
_cell.angle_alpha   90.00
_cell.angle_beta   90.00
_cell.angle_gamma   90.00
#
_symmetry.space_group_name_H-M   'P 1'
#
loop_
_entity.id
_entity.type
_entity.pdbx_description
1 polymer ?
#
loop_
_entity_poly.entity_id
_entity_poly.type
_entity_poly.pdbx_seq_one_letter_code
_entity_poly.pdbx_strand_id
1 'polypeptide(L)' 'MVSGYDITTEAALAKMMYLLAYMPETGDFKKYFETSLRGEISV' A
#
# COMPACT_ATOMS: atom_id res chain seq x y z
N MET A 1 -8.96 -8.70 3.65
CA MET A 1 -8.28 -9.02 2.38
C MET A 1 -7.88 -7.71 1.71
N VAL A 2 -6.62 -7.59 1.28
CA VAL A 2 -6.00 -6.39 0.68
C VAL A 2 -5.47 -6.77 -0.71
N SER A 3 -5.81 -6.00 -1.74
CA SER A 3 -5.34 -6.18 -3.12
C SER A 3 -4.05 -5.39 -3.37
N GLY A 4 -3.15 -5.93 -4.20
CA GLY A 4 -1.99 -5.21 -4.73
C GLY A 4 -2.20 -4.61 -6.13
N TYR A 5 -3.27 -4.98 -6.83
CA TYR A 5 -3.46 -4.62 -8.25
C TYR A 5 -2.24 -4.98 -9.12
N ASP A 6 -1.71 -4.02 -9.88
CA ASP A 6 -0.55 -4.14 -10.77
C ASP A 6 0.78 -3.69 -10.13
N ILE A 7 0.79 -3.44 -8.82
CA ILE A 7 2.01 -3.02 -8.10
C ILE A 7 3.12 -4.08 -8.24
N THR A 8 4.38 -3.63 -8.35
CA THR A 8 5.53 -4.55 -8.27
C THR A 8 5.75 -5.05 -6.85
N THR A 9 6.41 -6.20 -6.71
CA THR A 9 6.73 -6.79 -5.39
C THR A 9 7.58 -5.88 -4.51
N GLU A 10 8.55 -5.18 -5.10
CA GLU A 10 9.42 -4.24 -4.39
C GLU A 10 8.63 -3.02 -3.90
N ALA A 11 7.73 -2.49 -4.75
CA ALA A 11 6.89 -1.36 -4.39
C ALA A 11 5.86 -1.74 -3.30
N ALA A 12 5.27 -2.94 -3.38
CA ALA A 12 4.41 -3.47 -2.33
C ALA A 12 5.13 -3.60 -0.98
N LEU A 13 6.36 -4.14 -0.97
CA LEU A 13 7.17 -4.25 0.23
C LEU A 13 7.50 -2.88 0.83
N ALA A 14 7.99 -1.94 0.01
CA ALA A 14 8.31 -0.60 0.46
C ALA A 14 7.08 0.14 1.01
N LYS A 15 5.94 0.02 0.33
CA LYS A 15 4.67 0.61 0.76
C LYS A 15 4.16 -0.01 2.05
N MET A 16 4.29 -1.33 2.22
CA MET A 16 3.93 -2.01 3.46
C MET A 16 4.79 -1.51 4.63
N MET A 17 6.12 -1.44 4.45
CA MET A 17 7.03 -0.92 5.48
C MET A 17 6.69 0.52 5.86
N TYR A 18 6.40 1.36 4.87
CA TYR A 18 5.99 2.75 5.09
C TYR A 18 4.67 2.83 5.88
N LEU A 19 3.62 2.15 5.43
CA LEU A 19 2.32 2.22 6.09
C LEU A 19 2.35 1.62 7.50
N LEU A 20 3.10 0.54 7.75
CA LEU A 20 3.24 -0.02 9.10
C LEU A 20 3.97 0.93 10.07
N ALA A 21 4.90 1.74 9.57
CA ALA A 21 5.63 2.70 10.40
C ALA A 21 4.82 3.98 10.70
N TYR A 22 3.96 4.42 9.77
CA TYR A 22 3.28 5.71 9.85
C TYR A 22 1.76 5.64 10.03
N MET A 23 1.15 4.45 9.98
CA MET A 23 -0.28 4.22 10.25
C MET A 23 -0.49 3.19 11.37
N PRO A 24 -0.58 3.66 12.64
CA PRO A 24 -0.82 2.77 13.78
C PRO A 24 -2.24 2.21 13.84
N GLU A 25 -3.22 2.86 13.17
CA GLU A 25 -4.60 2.36 13.11
C GLU A 25 -4.84 1.54 11.83
N THR A 26 -5.15 0.25 12.02
CA THR A 26 -5.31 -0.73 10.95
C THR A 26 -6.50 -0.48 10.03
N GLY A 27 -7.48 0.33 10.47
CA GLY A 27 -8.68 0.66 9.69
C GLY A 27 -8.37 1.36 8.36
N ASP A 28 -7.26 2.09 8.33
CA ASP A 28 -6.83 2.86 7.16
C ASP A 28 -5.86 2.09 6.26
N PHE A 29 -5.18 1.05 6.77
CA PHE A 29 -4.14 0.33 6.02
C PHE A 29 -4.62 -0.14 4.64
N LYS A 30 -5.79 -0.78 4.57
CA LYS A 30 -6.34 -1.29 3.31
C LYS A 30 -6.52 -0.16 2.30
N LYS A 31 -7.15 0.95 2.72
CA LYS A 31 -7.42 2.10 1.87
C LYS A 31 -6.13 2.67 1.28
N TYR A 32 -5.12 2.91 2.10
CA TYR A 32 -3.86 3.50 1.62
C TYR A 32 -2.99 2.52 0.85
N PHE A 33 -3.03 1.23 1.18
CA PHE A 33 -2.32 0.21 0.42
C PHE A 33 -2.91 0.06 -0.99
N GLU A 34 -4.23 0.11 -1.12
CA GLU A 34 -4.95 0.01 -2.40
C GLU A 34 -4.99 1.33 -3.21
N THR A 35 -4.67 2.48 -2.60
CA THR A 35 -4.61 3.78 -3.30
C THR A 35 -3.21 4.07 -3.84
N SER A 36 -3.07 4.46 -5.12
CA SER A 36 -1.79 4.89 -5.68
C SER A 36 -1.28 6.17 -4.98
N LEU A 37 -0.14 6.10 -4.29
CA LEU A 37 0.44 7.23 -3.54
C LEU A 37 1.55 7.96 -4.31
N ARG A 38 2.24 7.23 -5.19
CA ARG A 38 3.43 7.67 -5.94
C ARG A 38 3.44 7.12 -7.38
N GLY A 39 2.29 6.69 -7.90
CA GLY A 39 2.17 6.12 -9.24
C GLY A 39 2.56 4.65 -9.33
N GLU A 40 2.64 3.94 -8.19
CA GLU A 40 3.01 2.53 -8.12
C GLU A 40 1.88 1.56 -8.51
N ILE A 41 0.65 2.07 -8.64
CA ILE A 41 -0.54 1.38 -9.13
C ILE A 41 -1.13 2.20 -10.29
N SER A 42 -1.52 1.52 -11.37
CA SER A 42 -2.10 2.15 -12.58
C SER A 42 -3.50 1.64 -12.96
N VAL A 43 -4.02 0.61 -12.26
CA VAL A 43 -5.37 0.05 -12.49
C VAL A 43 -6.47 0.94 -11.92
#